data_AF-A0A1N6DU47-F1
#
_entry.id   AF-A0A1N6DU47-F1
#
_cell.length_a   1.000
_cell.length_b   1.000
_cell.length_c   1.000
_cell.angle_alpha   90.00
_cell.angle_beta   90.00
_cell.angle_gamma   90.00
#
_symmetry.space_group_name_H-M   'P 1'
#
loop_
_entity.id
_entity.type
_entity.pdbx_description
1 polymer ?
#
loop_
_entity_poly.entity_id
_entity_poly.type
_entity_poly.pdbx_seq_one_letter_code
_entity_poly.pdbx_strand_id
1 'polypeptide(L)'
;MRLRLKGINRVSKRLADGSRVTYYYAWKGGPRLPGKPGDPEFVDAYNVAIAAKAKTPKGTLQSVLNAYQDSPKFTDLAERTRKDYVKHVRKIETEFGDFPLAALSDRRTRGEFLAWRDRMAANSRRQADYVFATFAAILAWAADRGMIVTNPCARPGKLYRSKRSDTIWTEADETALFKIAPARIRLAYLLAVWTGQRQGDLLRLTWKAYDGTHIRLTQRKTGRRVVIPVSGTLKASLDEAAKTKSAVTILTTTKGTTWTSHGFSASWRKTLAKAQVTGLTFHDLRGTAVTRLALAGCSEAEIATFTGHSLRDVAAILDAHYLSRDARMAESALSKREAHEAGTKIPN
;
A
#
# COMPACT_ATOMS: atom_id res chain seq x y z
N MET A 1 51.48 0.29 -7.07
CA MET A 1 50.57 1.41 -7.44
C MET A 1 49.17 1.11 -6.90
N ARG A 2 48.68 1.81 -5.87
CA ARG A 2 47.36 1.54 -5.26
C ARG A 2 46.26 2.12 -6.14
N LEU A 3 45.68 1.29 -7.01
CA LEU A 3 44.49 1.64 -7.80
C LEU A 3 43.32 1.95 -6.85
N ARG A 4 42.93 3.22 -6.79
CA ARG A 4 41.82 3.69 -5.94
C ARG A 4 40.49 3.44 -6.66
N LEU A 5 40.02 2.20 -6.63
CA LEU A 5 38.76 1.78 -7.26
C LEU A 5 37.56 2.48 -6.59
N LYS A 6 36.88 3.37 -7.31
CA LYS A 6 35.73 4.15 -6.80
C LYS A 6 34.43 3.35 -6.93
N GLY A 7 33.56 3.43 -5.91
CA GLY A 7 32.18 2.93 -5.99
C GLY A 7 31.94 1.45 -5.65
N ILE A 8 32.96 0.72 -5.18
CA ILE A 8 32.80 -0.68 -4.73
C ILE A 8 31.85 -0.74 -3.53
N ASN A 9 30.86 -1.62 -3.61
CA ASN A 9 29.94 -1.89 -2.51
C ASN A 9 30.44 -3.07 -1.67
N ARG A 10 30.53 -2.87 -0.36
CA ARG A 10 31.02 -3.85 0.61
C ARG A 10 29.87 -4.38 1.47
N VAL A 11 29.69 -5.70 1.49
CA VAL A 11 28.66 -6.36 2.31
C VAL A 11 29.32 -7.41 3.20
N SER A 12 29.22 -7.25 4.52
CA SER A 12 29.73 -8.24 5.48
C SER A 12 28.60 -9.13 5.99
N LYS A 13 28.80 -10.45 5.95
CA LYS A 13 27.86 -11.45 6.44
C LYS A 13 28.53 -12.27 7.56
N ARG A 14 27.80 -12.53 8.64
CA ARG A 14 28.21 -13.44 9.70
C ARG A 14 27.87 -14.88 9.29
N LEU A 15 28.85 -15.78 9.35
CA LEU A 15 28.68 -17.21 9.09
C LEU A 15 28.14 -17.94 10.33
N ALA A 16 27.70 -19.18 10.14
CA ALA A 16 27.13 -20.02 11.19
C ALA A 16 28.15 -20.37 12.30
N ASP A 17 29.44 -20.39 11.95
CA ASP A 17 30.57 -20.57 12.86
C ASP A 17 30.95 -19.29 13.65
N GLY A 18 30.23 -18.18 13.43
CA GLY A 18 30.46 -16.89 14.07
C GLY A 18 31.46 -15.98 13.36
N SER A 19 32.19 -16.47 12.36
CA SER A 19 33.15 -15.68 11.56
C SER A 19 32.46 -14.68 10.63
N ARG A 20 33.19 -13.66 10.16
CA ARG A 20 32.66 -12.62 9.25
C ARG A 20 33.32 -12.69 7.88
N VAL A 21 32.54 -12.96 6.85
CA VAL A 21 32.97 -12.88 5.45
C VAL A 21 32.55 -11.55 4.86
N THR A 22 33.48 -10.89 4.16
CA THR A 22 33.21 -9.66 3.44
C THR A 22 33.15 -9.93 1.94
N TYR A 23 32.02 -9.61 1.33
CA TYR A 23 31.80 -9.68 -0.10
C TYR A 23 31.93 -8.30 -0.72
N TYR A 24 32.60 -8.25 -1.87
CA TYR A 24 32.78 -7.03 -2.66
C TYR A 24 31.97 -7.13 -3.94
N TYR A 25 31.34 -6.01 -4.31
CA TYR A 25 30.54 -5.88 -5.52
C TYR A 25 30.99 -4.64 -6.27
N ALA A 26 30.99 -4.68 -7.60
CA ALA A 26 31.46 -3.56 -8.43
C ALA A 26 30.70 -2.25 -8.16
N TRP A 27 29.41 -2.35 -7.77
CA TRP A 27 28.57 -1.27 -7.24
C TRP A 27 27.40 -1.89 -6.45
N LYS A 28 26.53 -1.07 -5.86
CA LYS A 28 25.34 -1.55 -5.14
C LYS A 28 24.38 -2.27 -6.12
N GLY A 29 24.27 -3.59 -5.99
CA GLY A 29 23.48 -4.44 -6.90
C GLY A 29 24.21 -4.90 -8.16
N GLY A 30 25.51 -4.57 -8.31
CA GLY A 30 26.35 -5.07 -9.41
C GLY A 30 26.84 -6.50 -9.19
N PRO A 31 27.60 -7.07 -10.14
CA PRO A 31 28.17 -8.40 -10.01
C PRO A 31 29.13 -8.48 -8.82
N ARG A 32 29.18 -9.67 -8.20
CA ARG A 32 30.13 -9.99 -7.13
C ARG A 32 31.54 -10.09 -7.73
N LEU A 33 32.50 -9.42 -7.08
CA LEU A 33 33.90 -9.50 -7.46
C LEU A 33 34.58 -10.65 -6.68
N PRO A 34 35.41 -11.48 -7.35
CA PRO A 34 36.25 -12.47 -6.68
C PRO A 34 37.39 -11.78 -5.92
N GLY A 35 37.89 -12.42 -4.86
CA GLY A 35 39.07 -11.94 -4.13
C GLY A 35 38.87 -10.66 -3.30
N LYS A 36 39.97 -9.96 -3.04
CA LYS A 36 40.05 -8.73 -2.25
C LYS A 36 40.46 -7.54 -3.13
N PRO A 37 40.10 -6.30 -2.75
CA PRO A 37 40.55 -5.10 -3.47
C PRO A 37 42.07 -5.03 -3.53
N GLY A 38 42.63 -5.14 -4.75
CA GLY A 38 44.07 -5.16 -5.00
C GLY A 38 44.57 -6.42 -5.71
N ASP A 39 43.79 -7.51 -5.69
CA ASP A 39 44.13 -8.74 -6.42
C ASP A 39 43.97 -8.54 -7.94
N PRO A 40 44.81 -9.14 -8.80
CA PRO A 40 44.68 -9.04 -10.26
C PRO A 40 43.28 -9.48 -10.75
N GLU A 41 42.79 -10.62 -10.27
CA GLU A 41 41.46 -11.14 -10.59
C GLU A 41 40.32 -10.20 -10.17
N PHE A 42 40.51 -9.46 -9.07
CA PHE A 42 39.54 -8.47 -8.58
C PHE A 42 39.48 -7.27 -9.52
N VAL A 43 40.64 -6.78 -9.97
CA VAL A 43 40.75 -5.64 -10.89
C VAL A 43 40.22 -6.01 -12.26
N ASP A 44 40.51 -7.21 -12.76
CA ASP A 44 40.01 -7.69 -14.05
C ASP A 44 38.49 -7.87 -14.02
N ALA A 45 37.94 -8.52 -12.99
CA ALA A 45 36.49 -8.63 -12.82
C ALA A 45 35.81 -7.25 -12.66
N TYR A 46 36.47 -6.30 -11.99
CA TYR A 46 35.97 -4.92 -11.88
C TYR A 46 35.98 -4.22 -13.23
N ASN A 47 37.06 -4.34 -14.01
CA ASN A 47 37.18 -3.75 -15.34
C ASN A 47 36.19 -4.36 -16.33
N VAL A 48 35.98 -5.68 -16.31
CA VAL A 48 34.93 -6.37 -17.08
C VAL A 48 33.55 -5.85 -16.68
N ALA A 49 33.28 -5.72 -15.38
CA ALA A 49 32.01 -5.18 -14.89
C ALA A 49 31.81 -3.70 -15.30
N ILE A 50 32.85 -2.88 -15.27
CA ILE A 50 32.81 -1.48 -15.72
C ILE A 50 32.65 -1.38 -17.23
N ALA A 51 33.34 -2.21 -18.02
CA ALA A 51 33.19 -2.26 -19.47
C ALA A 51 31.79 -2.75 -19.89
N ALA A 52 31.24 -3.74 -19.18
CA ALA A 52 29.86 -4.18 -19.36
C ALA A 52 28.85 -3.09 -18.96
N LYS A 53 29.13 -2.31 -17.90
CA LYS A 53 28.33 -1.16 -17.50
C LYS A 53 28.43 0.01 -18.50
N ALA A 54 29.59 0.21 -19.12
CA ALA A 54 29.83 1.24 -20.13
C ALA A 54 29.10 0.97 -21.45
N LYS A 55 28.76 -0.30 -21.74
CA LYS A 55 27.72 -0.65 -22.72
C LYS A 55 26.34 -0.33 -22.15
N THR A 56 26.04 0.95 -21.94
CA THR A 56 24.65 1.37 -21.76
C THR A 56 23.90 0.90 -23.02
N PRO A 57 22.88 0.03 -22.91
CA PRO A 57 22.19 -0.52 -24.07
C PRO A 57 21.46 0.61 -24.81
N LYS A 58 22.14 1.32 -25.72
CA LYS A 58 21.53 2.39 -26.50
C LYS A 58 20.54 1.76 -27.47
N GLY A 59 19.34 2.35 -27.56
CA GLY A 59 18.31 1.88 -28.48
C GLY A 59 17.54 0.65 -28.02
N THR A 60 17.69 0.20 -26.77
CA THR A 60 16.85 -0.86 -26.18
C THR A 60 16.02 -0.35 -25.02
N LEU A 61 15.02 -1.14 -24.62
CA LEU A 61 14.15 -0.82 -23.49
C LEU A 61 14.92 -0.68 -22.17
N GLN A 62 16.03 -1.38 -21.97
CA GLN A 62 16.88 -1.22 -20.79
C GLN A 62 17.35 0.24 -20.60
N SER A 63 17.67 0.96 -21.69
CA SER A 63 18.02 2.38 -21.56
C SER A 63 16.88 3.23 -21.00
N VAL A 64 15.64 2.94 -21.40
CA VAL A 64 14.44 3.63 -20.92
C VAL A 64 14.18 3.29 -19.46
N LEU A 65 14.33 2.02 -19.06
CA LEU A 65 14.13 1.58 -17.68
C LEU A 65 15.15 2.21 -16.72
N ASN A 66 16.41 2.33 -17.15
CA ASN A 66 17.46 3.01 -16.40
C ASN A 66 17.15 4.51 -16.29
N ALA A 67 16.89 5.17 -17.41
CA ALA A 67 16.60 6.60 -17.44
C ALA A 67 15.37 6.97 -16.60
N TYR A 68 14.34 6.11 -16.57
CA TYR A 68 13.17 6.31 -15.71
C TYR A 68 13.54 6.25 -14.23
N GLN A 69 14.34 5.26 -13.81
CA GLN A 69 14.77 5.10 -12.41
C GLN A 69 15.66 6.25 -11.93
N ASP A 70 16.41 6.88 -12.84
CA ASP A 70 17.23 8.07 -12.54
C ASP A 70 16.43 9.38 -12.61
N SER A 71 15.18 9.34 -13.09
CA SER A 71 14.38 10.55 -13.30
C SER A 71 13.77 11.10 -12.01
N PRO A 72 13.52 12.43 -11.93
CA PRO A 72 12.73 13.04 -10.85
C PRO A 72 11.37 12.37 -10.64
N LYS A 73 10.72 11.94 -11.73
CA LYS A 73 9.42 11.25 -11.68
C LYS A 73 9.46 9.96 -10.86
N PHE A 74 10.61 9.28 -10.81
CA PHE A 74 10.80 8.11 -9.95
C PHE A 74 11.33 8.49 -8.57
N THR A 75 12.29 9.42 -8.47
CA THR A 75 12.90 9.78 -7.18
C THR A 75 11.92 10.47 -6.25
N ASP A 76 10.95 11.21 -6.78
CA ASP A 76 9.92 11.93 -6.01
C ASP A 76 8.80 11.02 -5.50
N LEU A 77 8.73 9.78 -5.99
CA LEU A 77 7.77 8.78 -5.47
C LEU A 77 8.07 8.44 -4.01
N ALA A 78 7.01 8.16 -3.26
CA ALA A 78 7.13 7.65 -1.90
C ALA A 78 8.04 6.41 -1.86
N GLU A 79 8.87 6.30 -0.82
CA GLU A 79 9.88 5.23 -0.70
C GLU A 79 9.29 3.82 -0.87
N ARG A 80 8.08 3.59 -0.35
CA ARG A 80 7.38 2.30 -0.51
C ARG A 80 7.03 2.03 -1.97
N THR A 81 6.50 3.03 -2.67
CA THR A 81 6.16 2.95 -4.10
C THR A 81 7.41 2.68 -4.93
N ARG A 82 8.52 3.38 -4.67
CA ARG A 82 9.82 3.10 -5.32
C ARG A 82 10.26 1.66 -5.11
N LYS A 83 10.20 1.15 -3.88
CA LYS A 83 10.55 -0.24 -3.55
C LYS A 83 9.70 -1.27 -4.30
N ASP A 84 8.41 -0.99 -4.50
CA ASP A 84 7.53 -1.86 -5.28
C ASP A 84 7.82 -1.73 -6.79
N TYR A 85 8.03 -0.51 -7.30
CA TYR A 85 8.40 -0.26 -8.70
C TYR A 85 9.72 -0.91 -9.08
N VAL A 86 10.78 -0.86 -8.25
CA VAL A 86 12.06 -1.56 -8.52
C VAL A 86 11.83 -3.05 -8.76
N LYS A 87 10.92 -3.69 -8.03
CA LYS A 87 10.62 -5.11 -8.23
C LYS A 87 9.90 -5.35 -9.55
N HIS A 88 9.01 -4.43 -9.95
CA HIS A 88 8.30 -4.51 -11.22
C HIS A 88 9.23 -4.26 -12.40
N VAL A 89 10.08 -3.23 -12.30
CA VAL A 89 11.13 -2.92 -13.27
C VAL A 89 12.03 -4.12 -13.48
N ARG A 90 12.53 -4.77 -12.42
CA ARG A 90 13.34 -5.99 -12.57
C ARG A 90 12.66 -7.11 -13.36
N LYS A 91 11.35 -7.30 -13.19
CA LYS A 91 10.60 -8.28 -13.99
C LYS A 91 10.53 -7.88 -15.46
N ILE A 92 10.36 -6.58 -15.73
CA ILE A 92 10.35 -6.04 -17.09
C ILE A 92 11.75 -6.16 -17.71
N GLU A 93 12.81 -5.84 -16.97
CA GLU A 93 14.21 -5.97 -17.40
C GLU A 93 14.55 -7.41 -17.79
N THR A 94 14.14 -8.38 -16.98
CA THR A 94 14.39 -9.80 -17.25
C THR A 94 13.71 -10.29 -18.54
N GLU A 95 12.52 -9.79 -18.85
CA GLU A 95 11.78 -10.23 -20.04
C GLU A 95 12.12 -9.43 -21.31
N PHE A 96 12.29 -8.11 -21.18
CA PHE A 96 12.29 -7.19 -22.30
C PHE A 96 13.46 -6.19 -22.28
N GLY A 97 14.48 -6.36 -21.44
CA GLY A 97 15.58 -5.38 -21.34
C GLY A 97 16.33 -5.14 -22.66
N ASP A 98 16.52 -6.19 -23.46
CA ASP A 98 17.17 -6.15 -24.77
C ASP A 98 16.22 -5.77 -25.92
N PHE A 99 14.92 -5.60 -25.64
CA PHE A 99 13.91 -5.27 -26.65
C PHE A 99 14.24 -3.95 -27.37
N PRO A 100 14.37 -3.92 -28.71
CA PRO A 100 14.72 -2.71 -29.46
C PRO A 100 13.63 -1.64 -29.39
N LEU A 101 14.00 -0.38 -29.14
CA LEU A 101 13.04 0.74 -29.09
C LEU A 101 12.36 0.97 -30.45
N ALA A 102 13.06 0.76 -31.55
CA ALA A 102 12.50 0.87 -32.89
C ALA A 102 11.35 -0.12 -33.14
N ALA A 103 11.42 -1.30 -32.50
CA ALA A 103 10.38 -2.32 -32.61
C ALA A 103 9.10 -1.96 -31.83
N LEU A 104 9.12 -1.00 -30.90
CA LEU A 104 7.94 -0.61 -30.12
C LEU A 104 6.79 -0.06 -30.97
N SER A 105 7.10 0.44 -32.18
CA SER A 105 6.10 0.94 -33.13
C SER A 105 5.42 -0.18 -33.91
N ASP A 106 5.91 -1.42 -33.85
CA ASP A 106 5.28 -2.56 -34.51
C ASP A 106 3.96 -2.91 -33.81
N ARG A 107 2.90 -3.08 -34.60
CA ARG A 107 1.58 -3.52 -34.13
C ARG A 107 1.63 -4.85 -33.35
N ARG A 108 2.61 -5.71 -33.62
CA ARG A 108 2.78 -7.02 -32.97
C ARG A 108 3.25 -6.90 -31.53
N THR A 109 4.02 -5.87 -31.19
CA THR A 109 4.61 -5.67 -29.85
C THR A 109 3.57 -5.62 -28.75
N ARG A 110 2.42 -4.99 -29.00
CA ARG A 110 1.32 -4.98 -28.03
C ARG A 110 0.83 -6.39 -27.71
N GLY A 111 0.74 -7.26 -28.71
CA GLY A 111 0.35 -8.66 -28.53
C GLY A 111 1.32 -9.42 -27.65
N GLU A 112 2.62 -9.25 -27.88
CA GLU A 112 3.68 -9.90 -27.08
C GLU A 112 3.66 -9.44 -25.61
N PHE A 113 3.50 -8.13 -25.38
CA PHE A 113 3.42 -7.58 -24.03
C PHE A 113 2.17 -8.06 -23.29
N LEU A 114 1.02 -8.12 -23.97
CA LEU A 114 -0.21 -8.66 -23.38
C LEU A 114 -0.08 -10.17 -23.10
N ALA A 115 0.53 -10.94 -23.99
CA ALA A 115 0.79 -12.37 -23.76
C ALA A 115 1.67 -12.58 -22.52
N TRP A 116 2.69 -11.74 -22.30
CA TRP A 116 3.49 -11.77 -21.08
C TRP A 116 2.68 -11.43 -19.83
N ARG A 117 1.79 -10.42 -19.91
CA ARG A 117 0.85 -10.12 -18.82
C ARG A 117 -0.02 -11.32 -18.48
N ASP A 118 -0.53 -12.01 -19.50
CA ASP A 118 -1.43 -13.15 -19.31
C ASP A 118 -0.68 -14.36 -18.71
N ARG A 119 0.59 -14.58 -19.08
CA ARG A 119 1.48 -15.54 -18.38
C ARG A 119 1.64 -15.21 -16.90
N MET A 120 1.87 -13.94 -16.56
CA MET A 120 1.95 -13.52 -15.14
C MET A 120 0.61 -13.69 -14.42
N ALA A 121 -0.50 -13.49 -15.13
CA ALA A 121 -1.85 -13.54 -14.57
C ALA A 121 -2.25 -14.95 -14.11
N ALA A 122 -1.65 -15.99 -14.70
CA ALA A 122 -1.79 -17.38 -14.25
C ALA A 122 -1.38 -17.58 -12.78
N ASN A 123 -0.33 -16.88 -12.34
CA ASN A 123 0.11 -16.91 -10.94
C ASN A 123 -0.65 -15.89 -10.07
N SER A 124 -0.80 -14.66 -10.58
CA SER A 124 -1.53 -13.62 -9.86
C SER A 124 -1.99 -12.50 -10.80
N ARG A 125 -3.30 -12.49 -11.11
CA ARG A 125 -3.93 -11.43 -11.91
C ARG A 125 -3.63 -10.02 -11.36
N ARG A 126 -3.65 -9.85 -10.03
CA ARG A 126 -3.36 -8.56 -9.38
C ARG A 126 -1.91 -8.11 -9.61
N GLN A 127 -0.94 -9.02 -9.49
CA GLN A 127 0.46 -8.68 -9.74
C GLN A 127 0.71 -8.42 -11.23
N ALA A 128 0.08 -9.19 -12.12
CA ALA A 128 0.16 -8.97 -13.56
C ALA A 128 -0.31 -7.57 -13.94
N ASP A 129 -1.51 -7.17 -13.48
CA ASP A 129 -2.04 -5.82 -13.69
C ASP A 129 -1.10 -4.74 -13.15
N TYR A 130 -0.50 -4.95 -11.97
CA TYR A 130 0.33 -3.92 -11.33
C TYR A 130 1.69 -3.75 -12.02
N VAL A 131 2.33 -4.88 -12.38
CA VAL A 131 3.57 -4.86 -13.17
C VAL A 131 3.31 -4.19 -14.52
N PHE A 132 2.22 -4.57 -15.19
CA PHE A 132 1.88 -4.03 -16.51
C PHE A 132 1.51 -2.55 -16.46
N ALA A 133 0.78 -2.10 -15.43
CA ALA A 133 0.49 -0.69 -15.22
C ALA A 133 1.77 0.13 -14.96
N THR A 134 2.73 -0.43 -14.21
CA THR A 134 4.05 0.20 -14.02
C THR A 134 4.78 0.30 -15.36
N PHE A 135 4.77 -0.77 -16.15
CA PHE A 135 5.39 -0.78 -17.47
C PHE A 135 4.76 0.28 -18.40
N ALA A 136 3.43 0.34 -18.46
CA ALA A 136 2.71 1.34 -19.22
C ALA A 136 3.03 2.78 -18.79
N ALA A 137 3.19 3.02 -17.49
CA ALA A 137 3.55 4.33 -16.95
C ALA A 137 4.98 4.75 -17.32
N ILE A 138 5.92 3.80 -17.35
CA ILE A 138 7.31 4.05 -17.78
C ILE A 138 7.35 4.39 -19.28
N LEU A 139 6.66 3.61 -20.11
CA LEU A 139 6.60 3.89 -21.55
C LEU A 139 5.88 5.20 -21.86
N ALA A 140 4.85 5.57 -21.09
CA ALA A 140 4.23 6.89 -21.21
C ALA A 140 5.24 8.01 -20.90
N TRP A 141 5.99 7.88 -19.80
CA TRP A 141 7.05 8.84 -19.47
C TRP A 141 8.14 8.92 -20.56
N ALA A 142 8.50 7.81 -21.18
CA ALA A 142 9.47 7.79 -22.27
C ALA A 142 8.92 8.48 -23.53
N ALA A 143 7.64 8.26 -23.85
CA ALA A 143 6.95 8.91 -24.96
C ALA A 143 6.87 10.43 -24.77
N ASP A 144 6.50 10.90 -23.56
CA ASP A 144 6.47 12.33 -23.20
C ASP A 144 7.83 13.04 -23.39
N ARG A 145 8.92 12.27 -23.45
CA ARG A 145 10.30 12.75 -23.62
C ARG A 145 10.86 12.51 -25.01
N GLY A 146 10.05 12.04 -25.95
CA GLY A 146 10.47 11.75 -27.32
C GLY A 146 11.46 10.57 -27.43
N MET A 147 11.58 9.73 -26.39
CA MET A 147 12.46 8.55 -26.44
C MET A 147 11.85 7.41 -27.27
N ILE A 148 10.51 7.38 -27.34
CA ILE A 148 9.72 6.42 -28.12
C ILE A 148 8.55 7.17 -28.77
N VAL A 149 8.04 6.65 -29.89
CA VAL A 149 6.93 7.27 -30.62
C VAL A 149 5.57 6.88 -30.04
N THR A 150 5.40 5.61 -29.67
CA THR A 150 4.11 5.07 -29.20
C THR A 150 4.29 4.24 -27.92
N ASN A 151 3.23 4.20 -27.10
CA ASN A 151 3.18 3.36 -25.91
C ASN A 151 2.32 2.11 -26.20
N PRO A 152 2.92 0.96 -26.55
CA PRO A 152 2.19 -0.27 -26.82
C PRO A 152 1.44 -0.81 -25.59
N CYS A 153 1.82 -0.40 -24.38
CA CYS A 153 1.18 -0.80 -23.11
C CYS A 153 0.03 0.13 -22.69
N ALA A 154 -0.31 1.16 -23.47
CA ALA A 154 -1.34 2.12 -23.11
C ALA A 154 -2.71 1.44 -22.91
N ARG A 155 -3.46 1.92 -21.91
CA ARG A 155 -4.83 1.47 -21.59
C ARG A 155 -4.95 -0.07 -21.55
N PRO A 156 -4.29 -0.74 -20.61
CA PRO A 156 -4.26 -2.22 -20.58
C PRO A 156 -5.59 -2.86 -20.16
N GLY A 157 -6.52 -2.10 -19.57
CA GLY A 157 -7.63 -2.67 -18.82
C GLY A 157 -7.17 -3.33 -17.51
N LYS A 158 -8.06 -4.06 -16.84
CA LYS A 158 -7.78 -4.78 -15.61
C LYS A 158 -8.25 -6.23 -15.72
N LEU A 159 -7.36 -7.18 -15.40
CA LEU A 159 -7.68 -8.60 -15.28
C LEU A 159 -8.21 -8.94 -13.88
N TYR A 160 -7.71 -8.25 -12.86
CA TYR A 160 -8.10 -8.47 -11.48
C TYR A 160 -9.33 -7.64 -11.09
N ARG A 161 -10.34 -8.32 -10.57
CA ARG A 161 -11.51 -7.72 -9.92
C ARG A 161 -11.58 -8.27 -8.50
N SER A 162 -11.77 -7.38 -7.53
CA SER A 162 -11.98 -7.74 -6.12
C SER A 162 -13.37 -7.32 -5.71
N LYS A 163 -14.11 -8.24 -5.07
CA LYS A 163 -15.40 -7.96 -4.40
C LYS A 163 -15.23 -7.87 -2.88
N ARG A 164 -14.09 -7.36 -2.39
CA ARG A 164 -13.84 -7.25 -0.94
C ARG A 164 -14.63 -6.10 -0.30
N SER A 165 -15.15 -5.20 -1.13
CA SER A 165 -16.16 -4.21 -0.78
C SER A 165 -17.48 -4.82 -0.30
N ASP A 166 -17.59 -6.14 -0.16
CA ASP A 166 -18.80 -6.81 0.33
C ASP A 166 -18.54 -7.42 1.73
N THR A 167 -17.29 -7.34 2.23
CA THR A 167 -16.86 -7.98 3.47
C THR A 167 -16.99 -7.03 4.67
N ILE A 168 -18.02 -7.21 5.50
CA ILE A 168 -18.28 -6.43 6.74
C ILE A 168 -18.10 -7.29 7.98
N TRP A 169 -17.61 -6.68 9.06
CA TRP A 169 -17.59 -7.29 10.39
C TRP A 169 -18.97 -7.26 11.06
N THR A 170 -19.47 -8.44 11.43
CA THR A 170 -20.72 -8.58 12.17
C THR A 170 -20.52 -8.46 13.69
N GLU A 171 -21.62 -8.31 14.44
CA GLU A 171 -21.59 -8.33 15.91
C GLU A 171 -21.12 -9.69 16.46
N ALA A 172 -21.43 -10.78 15.76
CA ALA A 172 -20.97 -12.12 16.12
C ALA A 172 -19.43 -12.23 15.98
N ASP A 173 -18.87 -11.69 14.88
CA ASP A 173 -17.40 -11.65 14.69
C ASP A 173 -16.71 -10.79 15.75
N GLU A 174 -17.31 -9.65 16.10
CA GLU A 174 -16.83 -8.75 17.16
C GLU A 174 -16.84 -9.46 18.52
N THR A 175 -17.93 -10.14 18.86
CA THR A 175 -18.06 -10.92 20.10
C THR A 175 -17.02 -12.04 20.18
N ALA A 176 -16.88 -12.82 19.10
CA ALA A 176 -15.89 -13.90 19.00
C ALA A 176 -14.46 -13.36 19.15
N LEU A 177 -14.15 -12.22 18.52
CA LEU A 177 -12.86 -11.56 18.67
C LEU A 177 -12.63 -11.12 20.12
N PHE A 178 -13.58 -10.43 20.75
CA PHE A 178 -13.40 -9.82 22.07
C PHE A 178 -13.20 -10.85 23.17
N LYS A 179 -13.79 -12.06 23.02
CA LYS A 179 -13.60 -13.20 23.93
C LYS A 179 -12.13 -13.64 24.02
N ILE A 180 -11.36 -13.54 22.93
CA ILE A 180 -10.00 -14.09 22.83
C ILE A 180 -8.93 -12.99 22.71
N ALA A 181 -9.28 -11.82 22.19
CA ALA A 181 -8.34 -10.78 21.84
C ALA A 181 -7.72 -10.13 23.09
N PRO A 182 -6.38 -10.01 23.16
CA PRO A 182 -5.72 -9.20 24.18
C PRO A 182 -6.15 -7.73 24.10
N ALA A 183 -6.06 -7.00 25.22
CA ALA A 183 -6.49 -5.60 25.33
C ALA A 183 -5.96 -4.70 24.19
N ARG A 184 -4.67 -4.82 23.83
CA ARG A 184 -4.06 -4.07 22.71
C ARG A 184 -4.70 -4.34 21.34
N ILE A 185 -5.18 -5.56 21.10
CA ILE A 185 -5.84 -5.94 19.85
C ILE A 185 -7.29 -5.44 19.85
N ARG A 186 -7.98 -5.52 21.01
CA ARG A 186 -9.31 -4.91 21.19
C ARG A 186 -9.26 -3.39 20.98
N LEU A 187 -8.28 -2.71 21.56
CA LEU A 187 -8.08 -1.27 21.34
C LEU A 187 -7.83 -0.95 19.87
N ALA A 188 -7.03 -1.75 19.16
CA ALA A 188 -6.81 -1.57 17.73
C ALA A 188 -8.09 -1.77 16.91
N TYR A 189 -8.92 -2.77 17.26
CA TYR A 189 -10.25 -2.98 16.65
C TYR A 189 -11.13 -1.75 16.87
N LEU A 190 -11.27 -1.31 18.13
CA LEU A 190 -12.12 -0.17 18.49
C LEU A 190 -11.69 1.10 17.78
N LEU A 191 -10.38 1.40 17.78
CA LEU A 191 -9.86 2.52 17.02
C LEU A 191 -10.23 2.41 15.53
N ALA A 192 -10.09 1.25 14.91
CA ALA A 192 -10.39 1.11 13.49
C ALA A 192 -11.87 1.25 13.16
N VAL A 193 -12.76 0.61 13.92
CA VAL A 193 -14.21 0.64 13.63
C VAL A 193 -14.86 1.97 14.00
N TRP A 194 -14.41 2.62 15.08
CA TRP A 194 -15.00 3.89 15.53
C TRP A 194 -14.44 5.12 14.82
N THR A 195 -13.21 5.06 14.29
CA THR A 195 -12.61 6.20 13.57
C THR A 195 -12.58 6.00 12.05
N GLY A 196 -12.80 4.77 11.60
CA GLY A 196 -12.66 4.35 10.22
C GLY A 196 -11.24 4.48 9.66
N GLN A 197 -10.19 4.71 10.47
CA GLN A 197 -8.85 5.06 9.95
C GLN A 197 -8.04 3.86 9.42
N ARG A 198 -7.08 4.14 8.52
CA ARG A 198 -6.22 3.09 7.94
C ARG A 198 -5.26 2.53 8.99
N GLN A 199 -4.98 1.22 8.93
CA GLN A 199 -4.02 0.54 9.81
C GLN A 199 -2.71 1.33 9.96
N GLY A 200 -2.12 1.76 8.84
CA GLY A 200 -0.85 2.48 8.88
C GLY A 200 -0.91 3.77 9.70
N ASP A 201 -2.03 4.50 9.65
CA ASP A 201 -2.22 5.75 10.38
C ASP A 201 -2.47 5.48 11.87
N LEU A 202 -3.28 4.46 12.20
CA LEU A 202 -3.54 4.04 13.58
C LEU A 202 -2.28 3.56 14.30
N LEU A 203 -1.42 2.79 13.64
CA LEU A 203 -0.17 2.31 14.26
C LEU A 203 0.85 3.43 14.54
N ARG A 204 0.68 4.61 13.92
CA ARG A 204 1.49 5.81 14.17
C ARG A 204 0.81 6.81 15.09
N LEU A 205 -0.44 6.56 15.48
CA LEU A 205 -1.21 7.49 16.28
C LEU A 205 -0.55 7.66 17.65
N THR A 206 -0.25 8.90 18.03
CA THR A 206 0.45 9.23 19.27
C THR A 206 -0.52 9.72 20.33
N TRP A 207 -0.13 9.65 21.61
CA TRP A 207 -0.95 10.19 22.68
C TRP A 207 -1.16 11.70 22.58
N LYS A 208 -0.22 12.46 21.99
CA LYS A 208 -0.39 13.91 21.73
C LYS A 208 -1.52 14.23 20.75
N ALA A 209 -1.94 13.26 19.93
CA ALA A 209 -3.03 13.43 18.98
C ALA A 209 -4.42 13.31 19.64
N TYR A 210 -4.49 12.86 20.90
CA TYR A 210 -5.72 12.66 21.65
C TYR A 210 -5.78 13.61 22.84
N ASP A 211 -6.84 14.41 22.93
CA ASP A 211 -7.02 15.40 24.01
C ASP A 211 -8.08 14.99 25.05
N GLY A 212 -8.59 13.76 24.99
CA GLY A 212 -9.70 13.30 25.82
C GLY A 212 -11.07 13.34 25.13
N THR A 213 -11.22 14.12 24.07
CA THR A 213 -12.48 14.33 23.34
C THR A 213 -12.37 14.09 21.84
N HIS A 214 -11.21 14.40 21.25
CA HIS A 214 -10.95 14.31 19.82
C HIS A 214 -9.62 13.63 19.53
N ILE A 215 -9.56 12.93 18.40
CA ILE A 215 -8.34 12.42 17.80
C ILE A 215 -8.02 13.26 16.55
N ARG A 216 -6.80 13.78 16.45
CA ARG A 216 -6.33 14.60 15.32
C ARG A 216 -5.19 13.92 14.58
N LEU A 217 -5.36 13.63 13.29
CA LEU A 217 -4.32 12.97 12.51
C LEU A 217 -4.27 13.46 11.06
N THR A 218 -3.10 13.33 10.45
CA THR A 218 -2.91 13.54 9.01
C THR A 218 -2.66 12.19 8.35
N GLN A 219 -3.54 11.80 7.44
CA GLN A 219 -3.46 10.51 6.76
C GLN A 219 -2.23 10.45 5.86
N ARG A 220 -1.35 9.46 6.04
CA ARG A 220 -0.09 9.39 5.28
C ARG A 220 -0.30 9.15 3.79
N LYS A 221 -1.35 8.40 3.41
CA LYS A 221 -1.58 8.02 2.02
C LYS A 221 -2.09 9.18 1.17
N THR A 222 -2.92 10.04 1.75
CA THR A 222 -3.67 11.07 1.03
C THR A 222 -3.30 12.50 1.46
N GLY A 223 -2.60 12.67 2.58
CA GLY A 223 -2.29 13.99 3.15
C GLY A 223 -3.47 14.66 3.87
N ARG A 224 -4.65 14.04 3.92
CA ARG A 224 -5.86 14.67 4.49
C ARG A 224 -5.76 14.77 6.00
N ARG A 225 -6.03 15.96 6.54
CA ARG A 225 -6.18 16.19 7.99
C ARG A 225 -7.60 15.80 8.41
N VAL A 226 -7.71 15.03 9.48
CA VAL A 226 -8.98 14.56 10.02
C VAL A 226 -9.00 14.82 11.52
N VAL A 227 -10.12 15.36 12.00
CA VAL A 227 -10.42 15.57 13.42
C VAL A 227 -11.65 14.72 13.74
N ILE A 228 -11.51 13.79 14.67
CA ILE A 228 -12.50 12.73 14.90
C ILE A 228 -12.97 12.85 16.35
N PRO A 229 -14.26 13.15 16.61
CA PRO A 229 -14.80 13.08 17.95
C PRO A 229 -14.78 11.62 18.45
N VAL A 230 -14.43 11.43 19.72
CA VAL A 230 -14.28 10.12 20.33
C VAL A 230 -15.57 9.73 21.03
N SER A 231 -16.16 8.59 20.64
CA SER A 231 -17.36 8.05 21.30
C SER A 231 -17.08 7.58 22.73
N GLY A 232 -18.10 7.46 23.57
CA GLY A 232 -17.97 7.02 24.96
C GLY A 232 -17.24 5.67 25.09
N THR A 233 -17.58 4.69 24.24
CA THR A 233 -16.94 3.36 24.22
C THR A 233 -15.45 3.44 23.87
N LEU A 234 -15.10 4.22 22.85
CA LEU A 234 -13.70 4.38 22.45
C LEU A 234 -12.91 5.17 23.51
N LYS A 235 -13.53 6.21 24.09
CA LYS A 235 -12.96 7.02 25.15
C LYS A 235 -12.59 6.19 26.37
N ALA A 236 -13.50 5.35 26.87
CA ALA A 236 -13.22 4.48 28.01
C ALA A 236 -12.01 3.57 27.77
N SER A 237 -11.90 3.00 26.57
CA SER A 237 -10.77 2.14 26.21
C SER A 237 -9.45 2.91 26.05
N LEU A 238 -9.50 4.13 25.52
CA LEU A 238 -8.34 5.01 25.39
C LEU A 238 -7.85 5.52 26.74
N ASP A 239 -8.77 5.92 27.61
CA ASP A 239 -8.46 6.45 28.94
C ASP A 239 -7.91 5.35 29.86
N GLU A 240 -8.38 4.10 29.72
CA GLU A 240 -7.78 2.96 30.41
C GLU A 240 -6.38 2.66 29.90
N ALA A 241 -6.19 2.61 28.58
CA ALA A 241 -4.85 2.46 27.99
C ALA A 241 -3.93 3.64 28.33
N ALA A 242 -4.49 4.82 28.59
CA ALA A 242 -3.75 6.01 28.97
C ALA A 242 -3.13 5.92 30.37
N LYS A 243 -3.63 5.05 31.25
CA LYS A 243 -3.05 4.82 32.59
C LYS A 243 -1.73 4.05 32.53
N THR A 244 -1.57 3.20 31.52
CA THR A 244 -0.39 2.33 31.34
C THR A 244 0.49 2.77 30.16
N LYS A 245 0.53 4.07 29.88
CA LYS A 245 1.33 4.69 28.81
C LYS A 245 2.81 4.32 28.96
N SER A 246 3.27 3.44 28.09
CA SER A 246 4.67 2.99 28.01
C SER A 246 5.40 3.48 26.76
N ALA A 247 4.69 4.12 25.82
CA ALA A 247 5.26 4.58 24.55
C ALA A 247 4.59 5.88 24.07
N VAL A 248 5.23 6.52 23.09
CA VAL A 248 4.67 7.69 22.39
C VAL A 248 3.41 7.34 21.60
N THR A 249 3.35 6.14 21.02
CA THR A 249 2.21 5.65 20.24
C THR A 249 1.14 5.00 21.12
N ILE A 250 -0.12 5.16 20.75
CA ILE A 250 -1.27 4.56 21.47
C ILE A 250 -1.24 3.04 21.35
N LEU A 251 -0.98 2.50 20.14
CA LEU A 251 -0.91 1.07 19.91
C LEU A 251 0.53 0.57 20.09
N THR A 252 0.75 -0.30 21.07
CA THR A 252 2.06 -0.84 21.43
C THR A 252 2.10 -2.36 21.41
N THR A 253 3.31 -2.91 21.23
CA THR A 253 3.57 -4.35 21.39
C THR A 253 3.54 -4.73 22.87
N THR A 254 3.65 -6.03 23.17
CA THR A 254 3.80 -6.51 24.56
C THR A 254 5.03 -5.95 25.27
N LYS A 255 6.03 -5.46 24.54
CA LYS A 255 7.26 -4.88 25.08
C LYS A 255 7.20 -3.34 25.19
N GLY A 256 6.03 -2.74 24.98
CA GLY A 256 5.89 -1.28 25.00
C GLY A 256 6.52 -0.58 23.79
N THR A 257 6.85 -1.29 22.71
CA THR A 257 7.42 -0.68 21.49
C THR A 257 6.36 -0.42 20.44
N THR A 258 6.65 0.48 19.49
CA THR A 258 5.76 0.76 18.35
C THR A 258 5.65 -0.45 17.43
N TRP A 259 4.44 -0.70 16.93
CA TRP A 259 4.19 -1.76 15.96
C TRP A 259 4.81 -1.47 14.58
N THR A 260 5.42 -2.49 13.99
CA THR A 260 5.58 -2.53 12.54
C THR A 260 4.28 -2.98 11.88
N SER A 261 4.03 -2.54 10.64
CA SER A 261 2.83 -2.96 9.90
C SER A 261 2.74 -4.48 9.77
N HIS A 262 3.86 -5.15 9.47
CA HIS A 262 3.90 -6.61 9.32
C HIS A 262 3.71 -7.32 10.66
N GLY A 263 4.36 -6.84 11.73
CA GLY A 263 4.21 -7.42 13.06
C GLY A 263 2.76 -7.35 13.57
N PHE A 264 2.11 -6.20 13.38
CA PHE A 264 0.70 -6.05 13.75
C PHE A 264 -0.20 -6.99 12.94
N SER A 265 -0.06 -7.01 11.61
CA SER A 265 -0.87 -7.88 10.76
C SER A 265 -0.66 -9.37 11.08
N ALA A 266 0.54 -9.77 11.51
CA ALA A 266 0.81 -11.13 11.97
C ALA A 266 0.08 -11.44 13.29
N SER A 267 0.19 -10.55 14.28
CA SER A 267 -0.53 -10.69 15.56
C SER A 267 -2.04 -10.71 15.35
N TRP A 268 -2.55 -9.82 14.50
CA TRP A 268 -3.98 -9.74 14.15
C TRP A 268 -4.48 -11.06 13.57
N ARG A 269 -3.81 -11.59 12.54
CA ARG A 269 -4.19 -12.87 11.91
C ARG A 269 -4.16 -14.03 12.90
N LYS A 270 -3.17 -14.06 13.78
CA LYS A 270 -3.08 -15.08 14.84
C LYS A 270 -4.27 -14.99 15.79
N THR A 271 -4.69 -13.78 16.15
CA THR A 271 -5.88 -13.57 16.99
C THR A 271 -7.17 -13.99 16.26
N LEU A 272 -7.34 -13.62 14.98
CA LEU A 272 -8.50 -14.04 14.18
C LEU A 272 -8.60 -15.56 14.08
N ALA A 273 -7.49 -16.24 13.81
CA ALA A 273 -7.45 -17.70 13.72
C ALA A 273 -7.89 -18.36 15.05
N LYS A 274 -7.46 -17.82 16.19
CA LYS A 274 -7.89 -18.30 17.52
C LYS A 274 -9.36 -17.99 17.83
N ALA A 275 -9.86 -16.86 17.34
CA ALA A 275 -11.25 -16.47 17.47
C ALA A 275 -12.17 -17.17 16.44
N GLN A 276 -11.60 -18.00 15.56
CA GLN A 276 -12.30 -18.67 14.45
C GLN A 276 -13.02 -17.70 13.49
N VAL A 277 -12.56 -16.45 13.43
CA VAL A 277 -13.07 -15.43 12.49
C VAL A 277 -12.33 -15.58 11.16
N THR A 278 -13.07 -15.93 10.10
CA THR A 278 -12.52 -16.21 8.76
C THR A 278 -12.98 -15.19 7.72
N GLY A 279 -12.26 -15.08 6.59
CA GLY A 279 -12.60 -14.14 5.50
C GLY A 279 -12.32 -12.65 5.79
N LEU A 280 -12.26 -12.25 7.07
CA LEU A 280 -12.11 -10.87 7.49
C LEU A 280 -10.64 -10.44 7.70
N THR A 281 -10.37 -9.17 7.48
CA THR A 281 -9.09 -8.53 7.80
C THR A 281 -9.31 -7.23 8.55
N PHE A 282 -8.22 -6.70 9.11
CA PHE A 282 -8.22 -5.39 9.76
C PHE A 282 -8.60 -4.25 8.81
N HIS A 283 -8.32 -4.38 7.50
CA HIS A 283 -8.69 -3.34 6.54
C HIS A 283 -10.20 -3.20 6.36
N ASP A 284 -10.93 -4.31 6.52
CA ASP A 284 -12.38 -4.37 6.32
C ASP A 284 -13.14 -3.62 7.43
N LEU A 285 -12.50 -3.37 8.58
CA LEU A 285 -13.05 -2.53 9.65
C LEU A 285 -13.30 -1.08 9.19
N ARG A 286 -12.52 -0.60 8.21
CA ARG A 286 -12.73 0.73 7.63
C ARG A 286 -14.00 0.78 6.77
N GLY A 287 -14.31 -0.28 6.03
CA GLY A 287 -15.59 -0.42 5.33
C GLY A 287 -16.74 -0.57 6.32
N THR A 288 -16.55 -1.41 7.34
CA THR A 288 -17.52 -1.59 8.44
C THR A 288 -17.86 -0.26 9.12
N ALA A 289 -16.87 0.59 9.41
CA ALA A 289 -17.08 1.91 10.00
C ALA A 289 -17.97 2.81 9.11
N VAL A 290 -17.70 2.83 7.79
CA VAL A 290 -18.50 3.57 6.80
C VAL A 290 -19.95 3.05 6.78
N THR A 291 -20.13 1.73 6.71
CA THR A 291 -21.47 1.13 6.69
C THR A 291 -22.23 1.38 7.99
N ARG A 292 -21.57 1.27 9.16
CA ARG A 292 -22.21 1.56 10.45
C ARG A 292 -22.66 3.02 10.55
N LEU A 293 -21.88 3.98 10.05
CA LEU A 293 -22.29 5.38 9.99
C LEU A 293 -23.47 5.61 9.04
N ALA A 294 -23.48 4.95 7.89
CA ALA A 294 -24.61 5.01 6.96
C ALA A 294 -25.88 4.41 7.58
N LEU A 295 -25.78 3.26 8.26
CA LEU A 295 -26.89 2.66 9.01
C LEU A 295 -27.40 3.56 10.15
N ALA A 296 -26.53 4.40 10.72
CA ALA A 296 -26.91 5.42 11.69
C ALA A 296 -27.58 6.67 11.06
N GLY A 297 -27.76 6.68 9.73
CA GLY A 297 -28.46 7.74 9.00
C GLY A 297 -27.59 8.92 8.56
N CYS A 298 -26.26 8.84 8.75
CA CYS A 298 -25.33 9.88 8.31
C CYS A 298 -25.29 10.01 6.78
N SER A 299 -25.20 11.24 6.30
CA SER A 299 -24.99 11.56 4.89
C SER A 299 -23.60 11.15 4.40
N GLU A 300 -23.44 10.96 3.09
CA GLU A 300 -22.14 10.66 2.49
C GLU A 300 -21.08 11.72 2.80
N ALA A 301 -21.48 12.99 2.90
CA ALA A 301 -20.60 14.11 3.22
C ALA A 301 -20.08 14.03 4.66
N GLU A 302 -20.94 13.70 5.63
CA GLU A 302 -20.55 13.48 7.02
C GLU A 302 -19.58 12.29 7.13
N ILE A 303 -19.92 11.17 6.48
CA ILE A 303 -19.08 9.98 6.46
C ILE A 303 -17.71 10.27 5.83
N ALA A 304 -17.67 10.97 4.69
CA ALA A 304 -16.44 11.33 4.01
C ALA A 304 -15.55 12.24 4.86
N THR A 305 -16.17 13.20 5.57
CA THR A 305 -15.47 14.11 6.49
C THR A 305 -14.91 13.36 7.69
N PHE A 306 -15.72 12.50 8.31
CA PHE A 306 -15.34 11.72 9.50
C PHE A 306 -14.24 10.69 9.21
N THR A 307 -14.35 9.96 8.11
CA THR A 307 -13.41 8.87 7.77
C THR A 307 -12.22 9.33 6.92
N GLY A 308 -12.30 10.53 6.33
CA GLY A 308 -11.32 11.07 5.40
C GLY A 308 -11.34 10.42 4.01
N HIS A 309 -12.42 9.74 3.61
CA HIS A 309 -12.61 9.23 2.26
C HIS A 309 -12.99 10.35 1.27
N SER A 310 -12.71 10.16 -0.03
CA SER A 310 -13.38 10.99 -1.04
C SER A 310 -14.85 10.60 -1.14
N LEU A 311 -15.72 11.51 -1.61
CA LEU A 311 -17.14 11.19 -1.81
C LEU A 311 -17.32 9.98 -2.74
N ARG A 312 -16.53 9.91 -3.82
CA ARG A 312 -16.51 8.75 -4.72
C ARG A 312 -16.17 7.43 -4.01
N ASP A 313 -15.20 7.45 -3.09
CA ASP A 313 -14.85 6.24 -2.34
C ASP A 313 -15.98 5.84 -1.39
N VAL A 314 -16.65 6.80 -0.75
CA VAL A 314 -17.82 6.53 0.12
C VAL A 314 -18.95 5.93 -0.71
N ALA A 315 -19.34 6.59 -1.80
CA ALA A 315 -20.38 6.11 -2.71
C ALA A 315 -20.07 4.69 -3.21
N ALA A 316 -18.82 4.38 -3.58
CA ALA A 316 -18.44 3.03 -4.01
C ALA A 316 -18.54 1.97 -2.89
N ILE A 317 -18.27 2.33 -1.63
CA ILE A 317 -18.43 1.44 -0.48
C ILE A 317 -19.92 1.23 -0.19
N LEU A 318 -20.72 2.30 -0.23
CA LEU A 318 -22.17 2.23 -0.01
C LEU A 318 -22.89 1.50 -1.14
N ASP A 319 -22.45 1.66 -2.39
CA ASP A 319 -23.02 0.91 -3.52
C ASP A 319 -22.89 -0.61 -3.34
N ALA A 320 -21.74 -1.05 -2.84
CA ALA A 320 -21.48 -2.47 -2.59
C ALA A 320 -22.23 -3.05 -1.37
N HIS A 321 -22.58 -2.22 -0.37
CA HIS A 321 -23.06 -2.69 0.94
C HIS A 321 -24.44 -2.20 1.36
N TYR A 322 -24.91 -1.09 0.81
CA TYR A 322 -25.98 -0.27 1.38
C TYR A 322 -27.06 0.07 0.33
N LEU A 323 -26.66 0.33 -0.92
CA LEU A 323 -27.60 0.61 -2.02
C LEU A 323 -28.14 -0.66 -2.68
N SER A 324 -27.84 -1.86 -2.14
CA SER A 324 -28.54 -3.08 -2.52
C SER A 324 -29.97 -3.08 -1.97
N ARG A 325 -30.83 -2.21 -2.51
CA ARG A 325 -32.31 -2.19 -2.36
C ARG A 325 -32.82 -2.48 -0.94
N ASP A 326 -32.21 -1.91 0.11
CA ASP A 326 -32.72 -2.06 1.47
C ASP A 326 -33.98 -1.21 1.63
N ALA A 327 -35.13 -1.85 1.89
CA ALA A 327 -36.41 -1.17 2.08
C ALA A 327 -36.33 -0.08 3.17
N ARG A 328 -35.47 -0.29 4.18
CA ARG A 328 -35.21 0.68 5.26
C ARG A 328 -34.67 2.01 4.76
N MET A 329 -33.95 2.02 3.64
CA MET A 329 -33.44 3.26 3.05
C MET A 329 -34.51 4.04 2.31
N ALA A 330 -35.41 3.34 1.61
CA ALA A 330 -36.58 3.95 1.02
C ALA A 330 -37.50 4.52 2.11
N GLU A 331 -37.70 3.76 3.20
CA GLU A 331 -38.45 4.21 4.38
C GLU A 331 -37.80 5.42 5.05
N SER A 332 -36.49 5.40 5.33
CA SER A 332 -35.79 6.55 5.91
C SER A 332 -35.84 7.78 5.00
N ALA A 333 -35.71 7.60 3.68
CA ALA A 333 -35.82 8.69 2.71
C ALA A 333 -37.25 9.28 2.71
N LEU A 334 -38.28 8.43 2.76
CA LEU A 334 -39.67 8.86 2.89
C LEU A 334 -39.91 9.62 4.19
N SER A 335 -39.49 9.08 5.34
CA SER A 335 -39.65 9.75 6.64
C SER A 335 -38.94 11.11 6.69
N LYS A 336 -37.74 11.22 6.10
CA LYS A 336 -37.03 12.50 6.01
C LYS A 336 -37.76 13.51 5.12
N ARG A 337 -38.37 13.04 4.02
CA ARG A 337 -39.16 13.88 3.12
C ARG A 337 -40.45 14.37 3.80
N GLU A 338 -41.17 13.47 4.46
CA GLU A 338 -42.39 13.81 5.20
C GLU A 338 -42.10 14.83 6.32
N ALA A 339 -41.00 14.66 7.05
CA ALA A 339 -40.57 15.63 8.07
C ALA A 339 -40.25 17.01 7.47
N HIS A 340 -39.63 17.06 6.28
CA HIS A 340 -39.37 18.32 5.58
C HIS A 340 -40.65 18.99 5.10
N GLU A 341 -41.59 18.23 4.52
CA GLU A 341 -42.89 18.73 4.07
C GLU A 341 -43.77 19.20 5.25
N ALA A 342 -43.71 18.51 6.40
CA ALA A 342 -44.39 18.94 7.62
C ALA A 342 -43.82 20.23 8.20
N GLY A 343 -42.50 20.43 8.12
CA GLY A 343 -41.82 21.65 8.57
C GLY A 343 -41.95 22.86 7.63
N THR A 344 -42.37 22.65 6.38
CA THR A 344 -42.56 23.71 5.37
C THR A 344 -44.01 24.13 5.16
N LYS A 345 -44.98 23.47 5.81
CA LYS A 345 -46.35 23.98 5.87
C LYS A 345 -46.38 25.24 6.75
N ILE A 346 -46.49 26.40 6.08
CA ILE A 346 -46.80 27.68 6.71
C ILE A 346 -48.14 27.49 7.45
N PRO A 347 -48.23 27.78 8.76
CA PRO A 347 -49.50 27.74 9.46
C PRO A 347 -50.44 28.76 8.82
N ASN A 348 -51.60 28.28 8.34
CA ASN A 348 -52.70 29.10 7.84
C ASN A 348 -53.30 29.97 8.95
#